data_AF-A0A507BVW7-F1
#
_entry.id   AF-A0A507BVW7-F1
#
_cell.length_a   1.000
_cell.length_b   1.000
_cell.length_c   1.000
_cell.angle_alpha   90.00
_cell.angle_beta   90.00
_cell.angle_gamma   90.00
#
_symmetry.space_group_name_H-M   'P 1'
#
loop_
_entity.id
_entity.type
_entity.pdbx_description
1 polymer ?
#
loop_
_entity_poly.entity_id
_entity_poly.type
_entity_poly.pdbx_seq_one_letter_code
_entity_poly.pdbx_strand_id
1 'polypeptide(L)'
;MLLQKGDSKHRLNSPFITSPHSPTVVSLHLVKILGLISLSVFVVLFLIFHDTRYSWYDISTTNANAARDEELRLASAKEYLSSLPAPSPFLLPPAFYSLCIFILSGQSRPQEYLTQTTAFLLSRMGSLPRNTRFAIVNAHKPGYDHNEANELGQYLTVVEPPRRNATTYWIGHDVWPDSVTWWQKGTYDFAATFDLAKEWKCPATVILEDDAIVEENFPQRVLSGIAPILDDSCSWSYVKLFWTSYWSGFELTPVDIAIISSLSISIGILATLITLERLRAKGKYNTPMYSDRVRNVAAIVFGYSSVLSVVVLLSVGKQNWTNMLFAEPVGLVESHARAAAVGQVYSSCALAPMADFLYEHALDDRPVDLLFNDYIDSTGSKIYELHPNLVQHIGLYSSGKKNKGNAHAMKVSSTFKGDSVQL
;
A
#
# COMPACT_ATOMS: atom_id res chain seq x y z
N MET A 1 -58.45 -82.87 55.84
CA MET A 1 -58.41 -81.45 56.29
C MET A 1 -56.99 -81.15 56.76
N LEU A 2 -56.46 -79.96 56.43
CA LEU A 2 -55.10 -79.43 56.69
C LEU A 2 -54.02 -79.91 55.69
N LEU A 3 -53.59 -79.09 54.73
CA LEU A 3 -52.72 -77.90 54.77
C LEU A 3 -51.22 -78.24 54.88
N GLN A 4 -50.49 -78.00 53.78
CA GLN A 4 -49.07 -77.66 53.84
C GLN A 4 -48.76 -76.56 52.82
N LYS A 5 -48.23 -75.46 53.32
CA LYS A 5 -47.97 -74.18 52.66
C LYS A 5 -46.46 -74.10 52.43
N GLY A 6 -46.02 -73.93 51.18
CA GLY A 6 -44.62 -73.74 50.80
C GLY A 6 -44.43 -72.44 50.03
N ASP A 7 -43.69 -71.50 50.63
CA ASP A 7 -43.33 -70.20 50.10
C ASP A 7 -42.30 -70.28 48.97
N SER A 8 -42.58 -69.64 47.82
CA SER A 8 -41.59 -69.34 46.78
C SER A 8 -41.25 -67.84 46.76
N LYS A 9 -40.01 -67.51 47.14
CA LYS A 9 -39.43 -66.16 47.01
C LYS A 9 -38.96 -65.94 45.57
N HIS A 10 -39.72 -65.18 44.78
CA HIS A 10 -39.23 -64.61 43.52
C HIS A 10 -38.45 -63.30 43.81
N ARG A 11 -37.14 -63.31 43.57
CA ARG A 11 -36.32 -62.09 43.44
C ARG A 11 -36.45 -61.56 42.01
N LEU A 12 -37.12 -60.42 41.85
CA LEU A 12 -37.10 -59.61 40.63
C LEU A 12 -35.80 -58.79 40.59
N ASN A 13 -34.89 -59.14 39.68
CA ASN A 13 -33.76 -58.29 39.32
C ASN A 13 -34.28 -57.16 38.42
N SER A 14 -34.42 -55.96 38.97
CA SER A 14 -34.68 -54.74 38.19
C SER A 14 -33.45 -54.39 37.35
N PRO A 15 -33.56 -54.20 36.03
CA PRO A 15 -32.46 -53.72 35.22
C PRO A 15 -32.15 -52.27 35.65
N PHE A 16 -30.91 -52.04 36.10
CA PHE A 16 -30.35 -50.72 36.31
C PHE A 16 -30.38 -49.98 34.96
N ILE A 17 -31.36 -49.08 34.79
CA ILE A 17 -31.38 -48.10 33.70
C ILE A 17 -30.24 -47.13 34.00
N THR A 18 -29.09 -47.35 33.40
CA THR A 18 -27.98 -46.39 33.43
C THR A 18 -28.47 -45.08 32.81
N SER A 19 -28.32 -43.98 33.56
CA SER A 19 -28.88 -42.68 33.20
C SER A 19 -28.42 -42.27 31.80
N PRO A 20 -29.31 -41.72 30.95
CA PRO A 20 -28.91 -41.21 29.65
C PRO A 20 -27.86 -40.11 29.85
N HIS A 21 -26.63 -40.36 29.40
CA HIS A 21 -25.55 -39.37 29.40
C HIS A 21 -26.07 -38.04 28.88
N SER A 22 -26.05 -37.02 29.74
CA SER A 22 -26.66 -35.73 29.47
C SER A 22 -26.02 -35.07 28.23
N PRO A 23 -26.82 -34.56 27.28
CA PRO A 23 -26.32 -33.94 26.05
C PRO A 23 -25.36 -32.75 26.28
N THR A 24 -25.32 -32.22 27.50
CA THR A 24 -24.45 -31.12 27.93
C THR A 24 -22.96 -31.47 27.92
N VAL A 25 -22.56 -32.72 28.21
CA VAL A 25 -21.13 -33.06 28.39
C VAL A 25 -20.37 -33.12 27.06
N VAL A 26 -21.00 -33.66 26.01
CA VAL A 26 -20.38 -33.78 24.67
C VAL A 26 -20.19 -32.42 24.02
N SER A 27 -21.17 -31.52 24.17
CA SER A 27 -21.08 -30.15 23.67
C SER A 27 -19.90 -29.40 24.31
N LEU A 28 -19.70 -29.54 25.63
CA LEU A 28 -18.60 -28.89 26.34
C LEU A 28 -17.21 -29.36 25.88
N HIS A 29 -17.04 -30.66 25.61
CA HIS A 29 -15.76 -31.19 25.11
C HIS A 29 -15.44 -30.67 23.70
N LEU A 30 -16.44 -30.64 22.81
CA LEU A 30 -16.25 -30.10 21.46
C LEU A 30 -15.86 -28.62 21.50
N VAL A 31 -16.55 -27.81 22.31
CA VAL A 31 -16.23 -26.38 22.48
C VAL A 31 -14.80 -26.19 22.98
N LYS A 32 -14.33 -26.99 23.96
CA LYS A 32 -12.94 -26.93 24.44
C LYS A 32 -11.93 -27.24 23.34
N ILE A 33 -12.17 -28.30 22.55
CA ILE A 33 -11.29 -28.68 21.43
C ILE A 33 -11.24 -27.55 20.39
N LEU A 34 -12.40 -27.01 20.00
CA LEU A 34 -12.48 -25.91 19.05
C LEU A 34 -11.75 -24.66 19.56
N GLY A 35 -11.93 -24.32 20.84
CA GLY A 35 -11.21 -23.22 21.48
C GLY A 35 -9.69 -23.41 21.46
N LEU A 36 -9.19 -24.61 21.75
CA LEU A 36 -7.76 -24.94 21.66
C LEU A 36 -7.22 -24.86 20.22
N ILE A 37 -8.00 -25.30 19.23
CA ILE A 37 -7.65 -25.17 17.82
C ILE A 37 -7.52 -23.69 17.46
N SER A 38 -8.48 -22.85 17.83
CA SER A 38 -8.41 -21.42 17.55
C SER A 38 -7.22 -20.76 18.22
N LEU A 39 -6.97 -21.04 19.50
CA LEU A 39 -5.77 -20.54 20.18
C LEU A 39 -4.50 -20.93 19.42
N SER A 40 -4.40 -22.19 19.01
CA SER A 40 -3.24 -22.69 18.25
C SER A 40 -3.09 -21.98 16.90
N VAL A 41 -4.19 -21.75 16.18
CA VAL A 41 -4.18 -21.00 14.91
C VAL A 41 -3.68 -19.57 15.13
N PHE A 42 -4.20 -18.85 16.13
CA PHE A 42 -3.76 -17.47 16.41
C PHE A 42 -2.32 -17.39 16.91
N VAL A 43 -1.82 -18.38 17.65
CA VAL A 43 -0.39 -18.46 18.01
C VAL A 43 0.46 -18.66 16.77
N VAL A 44 0.08 -19.57 15.86
CA VAL A 44 0.82 -19.79 14.61
C VAL A 44 0.79 -18.56 13.72
N LEU A 45 -0.37 -17.91 13.56
CA LEU A 45 -0.49 -16.69 12.79
C LEU A 45 0.34 -15.56 13.40
N PHE A 46 0.33 -15.41 14.73
CA PHE A 46 1.20 -14.45 15.42
C PHE A 46 2.68 -14.72 15.10
N LEU A 47 3.12 -15.98 15.13
CA LEU A 47 4.52 -16.32 14.83
C LEU A 47 4.90 -16.06 13.36
N ILE A 48 3.98 -16.27 12.41
CA ILE A 48 4.21 -16.06 10.98
C ILE A 48 4.16 -14.57 10.62
N PHE A 49 3.17 -13.86 11.16
CA PHE A 49 2.86 -12.47 10.80
C PHE A 49 3.33 -11.46 11.85
N HIS A 50 4.23 -11.87 12.75
CA HIS A 50 4.79 -10.98 13.76
C HIS A 50 5.41 -9.76 13.09
N ASP A 51 4.90 -8.55 13.39
CA ASP A 51 5.33 -7.28 12.78
C ASP A 51 5.09 -7.20 11.27
N THR A 52 4.16 -7.97 10.73
CA THR A 52 3.72 -7.82 9.33
C THR A 52 2.69 -6.70 9.22
N ARG A 53 3.05 -5.63 8.48
CA ARG A 53 2.14 -4.51 8.17
C ARG A 53 0.80 -4.98 7.60
N TYR A 54 -0.25 -4.25 7.93
CA TYR A 54 -1.63 -4.50 7.49
C TYR A 54 -2.22 -5.85 7.95
N SER A 55 -1.60 -6.50 8.93
CA SER A 55 -2.19 -7.60 9.69
C SER A 55 -2.54 -7.12 11.10
N TRP A 56 -3.37 -7.89 11.82
CA TRP A 56 -3.63 -7.66 13.25
C TRP A 56 -2.38 -7.90 14.12
N TYR A 57 -1.34 -8.50 13.55
CA TYR A 57 -0.08 -8.84 14.22
C TYR A 57 1.02 -7.78 13.97
N ASP A 58 0.68 -6.63 13.40
CA ASP A 58 1.53 -5.44 13.32
C ASP A 58 1.72 -4.84 14.73
N ILE A 59 2.84 -5.19 15.38
CA ILE A 59 3.12 -4.87 16.80
C ILE A 59 4.01 -3.62 16.94
N SER A 60 4.11 -2.80 15.89
CA SER A 60 4.73 -1.46 15.93
C SER A 60 6.25 -1.37 16.05
N THR A 61 7.01 -2.47 15.87
CA THR A 61 8.49 -2.33 15.78
C THR A 61 8.90 -1.49 14.57
N THR A 62 8.04 -1.40 13.56
CA THR A 62 8.20 -0.47 12.43
C THR A 62 8.14 1.02 12.82
N ASN A 63 7.47 1.39 13.92
CA ASN A 63 7.41 2.78 14.42
C ASN A 63 8.62 3.13 15.28
N ALA A 64 9.14 2.18 16.06
CA ALA A 64 10.22 2.43 17.02
C ALA A 64 11.51 2.94 16.34
N ASN A 65 11.73 2.55 15.07
CA ASN A 65 12.91 2.94 14.32
C ASN A 65 12.66 4.05 13.29
N ALA A 66 11.43 4.41 12.94
CA ALA A 66 11.16 5.30 11.82
C ALA A 66 11.84 6.68 11.95
N ALA A 67 11.83 7.29 13.14
CA ALA A 67 12.52 8.56 13.39
C ALA A 67 14.05 8.39 13.33
N ARG A 68 14.57 7.28 13.85
CA ARG A 68 16.00 6.95 13.78
C ARG A 68 16.44 6.69 12.33
N ASP A 69 15.62 5.99 11.56
CA ASP A 69 15.88 5.70 10.15
C ASP A 69 15.85 7.00 9.33
N GLU A 70 14.97 7.93 9.65
CA GLU A 70 14.96 9.27 9.05
C GLU A 70 16.24 10.06 9.39
N GLU A 71 16.67 10.09 10.66
CA GLU A 71 17.92 10.74 11.06
C GLU A 71 19.15 10.15 10.37
N LEU A 72 19.24 8.81 10.34
CA LEU A 72 20.33 8.09 9.68
C LEU A 72 20.31 8.32 8.16
N ARG A 73 19.12 8.39 7.54
CA ARG A 73 18.97 8.67 6.10
C ARG A 73 19.46 10.07 5.76
N LEU A 74 19.07 11.05 6.57
CA LEU A 74 19.52 12.42 6.40
C LEU A 74 21.04 12.55 6.59
N ALA A 75 21.60 11.90 7.61
CA ALA A 75 23.04 11.90 7.85
C ALA A 75 23.81 11.30 6.67
N SER A 76 23.39 10.15 6.16
CA SER A 76 24.00 9.50 5.00
C SER A 76 23.84 10.32 3.71
N ALA A 77 22.68 10.96 3.51
CA ALA A 77 22.44 11.87 2.39
C ALA A 77 23.41 13.06 2.40
N LYS A 78 23.60 13.69 3.56
CA LYS A 78 24.55 14.81 3.72
C LYS A 78 25.99 14.38 3.50
N GLU A 79 26.40 13.23 4.04
CA GLU A 79 27.72 12.65 3.82
C GLU A 79 27.98 12.41 2.33
N TYR A 80 27.05 11.74 1.64
CA TYR A 80 27.14 11.47 0.22
C TYR A 80 27.27 12.77 -0.61
N LEU A 81 26.38 13.75 -0.39
CA LEU A 81 26.42 15.02 -1.12
C LEU A 81 27.73 15.79 -0.87
N SER A 82 28.25 15.77 0.36
CA SER A 82 29.54 16.41 0.69
C SER A 82 30.75 15.72 0.03
N SER A 83 30.62 14.44 -0.34
CA SER A 83 31.65 13.67 -1.01
C SER A 83 31.69 13.89 -2.53
N LEU A 84 30.63 14.47 -3.10
CA LEU A 84 30.58 14.74 -4.53
C LEU A 84 31.62 15.81 -4.90
N PRO A 85 32.29 15.65 -6.07
CA PRO A 85 33.21 16.67 -6.54
C PRO A 85 32.46 18.00 -6.70
N ALA A 86 33.17 19.11 -6.45
CA ALA A 86 32.63 20.45 -6.66
C ALA A 86 31.98 20.56 -8.05
N PRO A 87 30.83 21.25 -8.17
CA PRO A 87 30.01 21.24 -9.38
C PRO A 87 30.85 21.44 -10.62
N SER A 88 30.91 20.40 -11.45
CA SER A 88 31.07 20.64 -12.87
C SER A 88 29.67 20.99 -13.36
N PRO A 89 29.41 22.21 -13.83
CA PRO A 89 28.10 22.53 -14.37
C PRO A 89 27.82 21.51 -15.49
N PHE A 90 26.82 20.66 -15.29
CA PHE A 90 26.31 19.74 -16.30
C PHE A 90 25.62 20.57 -17.39
N LEU A 91 26.39 21.38 -18.11
CA LEU A 91 26.02 22.00 -19.37
C LEU A 91 26.07 20.90 -20.43
N LEU A 92 25.15 19.94 -20.34
CA LEU A 92 24.91 19.07 -21.47
C LEU A 92 24.34 19.95 -22.59
N PRO A 93 24.98 20.00 -23.77
CA PRO A 93 24.44 20.72 -24.92
C PRO A 93 23.05 20.17 -25.26
N PRO A 94 22.23 20.93 -26.01
CA PRO A 94 20.86 20.55 -26.36
C PRO A 94 20.85 19.35 -27.33
N ALA A 95 21.11 18.16 -26.80
CA ALA A 95 20.81 16.90 -27.46
C ALA A 95 19.35 16.53 -27.15
N PHE A 96 18.76 15.67 -27.97
CA PHE A 96 17.44 15.12 -27.68
C PHE A 96 17.51 14.27 -26.40
N TYR A 97 16.85 14.73 -25.33
CA TYR A 97 16.78 13.99 -24.08
C TYR A 97 15.70 12.92 -24.16
N SER A 98 16.02 11.71 -23.69
CA SER A 98 15.09 10.59 -23.66
C SER A 98 14.22 10.62 -22.40
N LEU A 99 14.71 11.25 -21.33
CA LEU A 99 14.04 11.31 -20.03
C LEU A 99 14.33 12.64 -19.32
N CYS A 100 13.30 13.26 -18.79
CA CYS A 100 13.40 14.39 -17.86
C CYS A 100 12.99 13.92 -16.47
N ILE A 101 13.72 14.30 -15.43
CA ILE A 101 13.38 13.97 -14.03
C ILE A 101 13.31 15.26 -13.23
N PHE A 102 12.16 15.51 -12.62
CA PHE A 102 11.91 16.65 -11.75
C PHE A 102 11.67 16.17 -10.33
N ILE A 103 12.30 16.84 -9.35
CA ILE A 103 11.93 16.74 -7.94
C ILE A 103 11.09 17.97 -7.63
N LEU A 104 9.79 17.77 -7.38
CA LEU A 104 8.86 18.83 -7.02
C LEU A 104 9.04 19.19 -5.55
N SER A 105 9.52 20.41 -5.30
CA SER A 105 9.74 20.91 -3.95
C SER A 105 8.83 22.08 -3.64
N GLY A 106 8.06 21.94 -2.55
CA GLY A 106 7.06 22.92 -2.14
C GLY A 106 7.57 23.84 -1.03
N GLN A 107 7.31 23.44 0.22
CA GLN A 107 7.73 24.18 1.41
C GLN A 107 8.85 23.40 2.09
N SER A 108 9.94 24.07 2.43
CA SER A 108 11.04 23.45 3.19
C SER A 108 10.53 22.88 4.51
N ARG A 109 11.02 21.68 4.85
CA ARG A 109 10.67 20.96 6.08
C ARG A 109 11.92 20.73 6.92
N PRO A 110 11.82 20.75 8.27
CA PRO A 110 12.96 20.48 9.15
C PRO A 110 13.64 19.12 8.92
N GLN A 111 12.91 18.16 8.34
CA GLN A 111 13.39 16.83 8.02
C GLN A 111 14.31 16.79 6.80
N GLU A 112 14.38 17.88 6.03
CA GLU A 112 15.22 18.00 4.84
C GLU A 112 14.99 16.83 3.85
N TYR A 113 13.72 16.57 3.53
CA TYR A 113 13.37 15.47 2.62
C TYR A 113 13.94 15.71 1.21
N LEU A 114 13.96 16.96 0.74
CA LEU A 114 14.50 17.28 -0.59
C LEU A 114 15.98 16.91 -0.68
N THR A 115 16.74 17.10 0.40
CA THR A 115 18.14 16.68 0.53
C THR A 115 18.26 15.16 0.44
N GLN A 116 17.42 14.43 1.15
CA GLN A 116 17.38 12.95 1.09
C GLN A 116 17.04 12.46 -0.32
N THR A 117 15.96 12.97 -0.93
CA THR A 117 15.54 12.64 -2.29
C THR A 117 16.63 12.94 -3.32
N THR A 118 17.27 14.10 -3.22
CA THR A 118 18.35 14.51 -4.13
C THR A 118 19.56 13.59 -4.01
N ALA A 119 20.00 13.29 -2.79
CA ALA A 119 21.12 12.40 -2.55
C ALA A 119 20.86 10.98 -3.08
N PHE A 120 19.68 10.42 -2.80
CA PHE A 120 19.27 9.10 -3.30
C PHE A 120 19.13 9.06 -4.81
N LEU A 121 18.58 10.11 -5.42
CA LEU A 121 18.51 10.20 -6.87
C LEU A 121 19.91 10.17 -7.48
N LEU A 122 20.81 11.02 -7.00
CA LEU A 122 22.17 11.16 -7.52
C LEU A 122 23.01 9.89 -7.33
N SER A 123 22.94 9.24 -6.15
CA SER A 123 23.70 8.02 -5.86
C SER A 123 23.23 6.82 -6.68
N ARG A 124 21.97 6.80 -7.09
CA ARG A 124 21.34 5.65 -7.75
C ARG A 124 21.13 5.82 -9.26
N MET A 125 21.72 6.85 -9.87
CA MET A 125 21.63 7.06 -11.33
C MET A 125 22.35 5.99 -12.16
N GLY A 126 23.31 5.27 -11.56
CA GLY A 126 24.15 4.31 -12.26
C GLY A 126 24.93 4.94 -13.42
N SER A 127 25.19 4.18 -14.48
CA SER A 127 25.76 4.70 -15.73
C SER A 127 24.72 5.51 -16.49
N LEU A 128 24.64 6.82 -16.21
CA LEU A 128 23.67 7.74 -16.80
C LEU A 128 23.46 7.50 -18.31
N PRO A 129 22.21 7.32 -18.77
CA PRO A 129 21.94 7.49 -20.19
C PRO A 129 22.38 8.92 -20.53
N ARG A 130 23.21 9.09 -21.57
CA ARG A 130 23.80 10.40 -21.96
C ARG A 130 22.76 11.51 -22.19
N ASN A 131 21.48 11.14 -22.24
CA ASN A 131 20.33 11.94 -22.62
C ASN A 131 19.28 12.02 -21.49
N THR A 132 19.68 12.08 -20.21
CA THR A 132 18.76 12.34 -19.09
C THR A 132 19.01 13.73 -18.50
N ARG A 133 17.94 14.48 -18.23
CA ARG A 133 17.99 15.76 -17.50
C ARG A 133 17.36 15.63 -16.13
N PHE A 134 17.89 16.41 -15.19
CA PHE A 134 17.44 16.43 -13.80
C PHE A 134 17.30 17.87 -13.33
N ALA A 135 16.24 18.17 -12.59
CA ALA A 135 16.09 19.46 -11.95
C ALA A 135 15.27 19.37 -10.66
N ILE A 136 15.56 20.28 -9.74
CA ILE A 136 14.70 20.59 -8.60
C ILE A 136 13.75 21.69 -9.06
N VAL A 137 12.45 21.42 -9.00
CA VAL A 137 11.42 22.41 -9.29
C VAL A 137 11.05 23.09 -7.98
N ASN A 138 11.60 24.29 -7.77
CA ASN A 138 11.33 25.08 -6.57
C ASN A 138 9.99 25.81 -6.73
N ALA A 139 8.94 25.20 -6.19
CA ALA A 139 7.59 25.76 -6.18
C ALA A 139 7.29 26.58 -4.91
N HIS A 140 8.31 26.92 -4.11
CA HIS A 140 8.19 27.87 -3.01
C HIS A 140 7.99 29.30 -3.51
N LYS A 141 7.31 30.12 -2.71
CA LYS A 141 7.19 31.56 -2.98
C LYS A 141 7.41 32.37 -1.70
N PRO A 142 8.37 33.31 -1.70
CA PRO A 142 9.29 33.60 -2.81
C PRO A 142 10.35 32.49 -2.97
N GLY A 143 10.83 32.23 -4.18
CA GLY A 143 11.71 31.08 -4.45
C GLY A 143 13.03 31.13 -3.67
N TYR A 144 13.58 32.34 -3.47
CA TYR A 144 14.84 32.56 -2.75
C TYR A 144 14.79 32.18 -1.26
N ASP A 145 13.61 32.03 -0.66
CA ASP A 145 13.46 31.63 0.74
C ASP A 145 13.54 30.10 0.93
N HIS A 146 13.62 29.32 -0.15
CA HIS A 146 13.81 27.87 -0.05
C HIS A 146 15.28 27.51 0.14
N ASN A 147 15.83 27.74 1.34
CA ASN A 147 17.25 27.50 1.68
C ASN A 147 17.76 26.12 1.21
N GLU A 148 17.03 25.05 1.49
CA GLU A 148 17.41 23.69 1.11
C GLU A 148 17.57 23.52 -0.42
N ALA A 149 16.61 24.02 -1.22
CA ALA A 149 16.71 23.97 -2.68
C ALA A 149 17.89 24.81 -3.19
N ASN A 150 18.11 26.00 -2.61
CA ASN A 150 19.23 26.86 -2.98
C ASN A 150 20.59 26.19 -2.70
N GLU A 151 20.73 25.54 -1.54
CA GLU A 151 21.94 24.78 -1.17
C GLU A 151 22.17 23.59 -2.12
N LEU A 152 21.10 22.89 -2.50
CA LEU A 152 21.17 21.78 -3.46
C LEU A 152 21.41 22.26 -4.91
N GLY A 153 21.26 23.55 -5.19
CA GLY A 153 21.58 24.18 -6.47
C GLY A 153 23.03 24.00 -6.92
N GLN A 154 23.94 23.67 -5.99
CA GLN A 154 25.32 23.30 -6.31
C GLN A 154 25.47 21.88 -6.88
N TYR A 155 24.46 21.00 -6.73
CA TYR A 155 24.50 19.61 -7.21
C TYR A 155 23.55 19.38 -8.39
N LEU A 156 22.38 20.02 -8.35
CA LEU A 156 21.34 19.92 -9.38
C LEU A 156 20.87 21.30 -9.83
N THR A 157 20.40 21.39 -11.06
CA THR A 157 19.78 22.63 -11.54
C THR A 157 18.49 22.88 -10.78
N VAL A 158 18.35 24.08 -10.20
CA VAL A 158 17.12 24.52 -9.54
C VAL A 158 16.40 25.47 -10.49
N VAL A 159 15.12 25.20 -10.73
CA VAL A 159 14.27 25.93 -11.65
C VAL A 159 13.00 26.36 -10.94
N GLU A 160 12.59 27.61 -11.17
CA GLU A 160 11.26 28.06 -10.81
C GLU A 160 10.28 27.70 -11.93
N PRO A 161 9.15 27.03 -11.64
CA PRO A 161 8.21 26.65 -12.69
C PRO A 161 7.43 27.86 -13.20
N PRO A 162 7.08 27.90 -14.51
CA PRO A 162 6.23 28.93 -15.06
C PRO A 162 4.82 28.74 -14.51
N ARG A 163 4.22 29.80 -13.93
CA ARG A 163 2.85 29.75 -13.40
C ARG A 163 1.92 30.52 -14.31
N ARG A 164 1.07 29.79 -15.03
CA ARG A 164 -0.04 30.37 -15.79
C ARG A 164 -1.14 30.80 -14.82
N ASN A 165 -1.85 31.87 -15.14
CA ASN A 165 -3.13 32.18 -14.52
C ASN A 165 -3.18 32.22 -12.97
N ALA A 166 -2.03 32.41 -12.30
CA ALA A 166 -1.99 33.13 -11.01
C ALA A 166 -2.56 34.57 -11.16
N THR A 167 -2.92 34.94 -12.39
CA THR A 167 -3.06 36.27 -12.92
C THR A 167 -4.43 36.95 -12.79
N THR A 168 -5.16 36.72 -11.69
CA THR A 168 -6.20 37.69 -11.29
C THR A 168 -6.34 37.88 -9.78
N TYR A 169 -5.88 36.95 -8.96
CA TYR A 169 -5.92 37.10 -7.50
C TYR A 169 -4.52 37.19 -6.85
N TRP A 170 -3.44 36.76 -7.56
CA TRP A 170 -2.12 36.54 -6.97
C TRP A 170 -0.95 37.24 -7.68
N ILE A 171 -1.20 38.03 -8.74
CA ILE A 171 -0.15 38.89 -9.32
C ILE A 171 0.17 40.00 -8.32
N GLY A 172 1.28 39.87 -7.62
CA GLY A 172 1.78 40.90 -6.71
C GLY A 172 1.94 40.46 -5.27
N HIS A 173 1.58 39.21 -4.92
CA HIS A 173 1.92 38.65 -3.62
C HIS A 173 3.07 37.66 -3.76
N ASP A 174 4.20 37.99 -3.13
CA ASP A 174 5.37 37.10 -3.02
C ASP A 174 5.09 35.85 -2.17
N VAL A 175 3.93 35.78 -1.53
CA VAL A 175 3.54 34.75 -0.57
C VAL A 175 2.15 34.23 -0.90
N TRP A 176 1.94 32.92 -0.73
CA TRP A 176 0.61 32.33 -0.81
C TRP A 176 -0.29 32.89 0.31
N PRO A 177 -1.51 33.31 0.02
CA PRO A 177 -2.46 33.73 1.04
C PRO A 177 -2.74 32.60 2.05
N ASP A 178 -3.04 32.97 3.30
CA ASP A 178 -3.43 32.00 4.33
C ASP A 178 -4.72 31.23 3.98
N SER A 179 -5.51 31.74 3.04
CA SER A 179 -6.75 31.10 2.58
C SER A 179 -6.52 29.93 1.61
N VAL A 180 -5.33 29.81 1.01
CA VAL A 180 -5.01 28.71 0.10
C VAL A 180 -4.56 27.52 0.93
N THR A 181 -5.27 26.41 0.79
CA THR A 181 -4.94 25.19 1.51
C THR A 181 -3.70 24.54 0.91
N TRP A 182 -3.02 23.69 1.68
CA TRP A 182 -1.82 23.00 1.21
C TRP A 182 -2.08 22.10 -0.01
N TRP A 183 -3.29 21.54 -0.15
CA TRP A 183 -3.65 20.73 -1.32
C TRP A 183 -3.90 21.58 -2.56
N GLN A 184 -4.56 22.74 -2.43
CA GLN A 184 -4.74 23.68 -3.54
C GLN A 184 -3.39 24.18 -4.05
N LYS A 185 -2.45 24.51 -3.14
CA LYS A 185 -1.07 24.82 -3.51
C LYS A 185 -0.42 23.66 -4.26
N GLY A 186 -0.56 22.43 -3.76
CA GLY A 186 -0.05 21.23 -4.41
C GLY A 186 -0.56 21.07 -5.85
N THR A 187 -1.84 21.34 -6.08
CA THR A 187 -2.43 21.33 -7.43
C THR A 187 -1.75 22.34 -8.37
N TYR A 188 -1.54 23.58 -7.91
CA TYR A 188 -0.79 24.58 -8.69
C TYR A 188 0.66 24.19 -8.92
N ASP A 189 1.33 23.61 -7.91
CA ASP A 189 2.73 23.19 -8.00
C ASP A 189 2.91 22.09 -9.07
N PHE A 190 2.00 21.10 -9.12
CA PHE A 190 2.01 20.09 -10.18
C PHE A 190 1.68 20.68 -11.55
N ALA A 191 0.66 21.53 -11.66
CA ALA A 191 0.28 22.16 -12.93
C ALA A 191 1.44 22.97 -13.54
N ALA A 192 2.12 23.77 -12.73
CA ALA A 192 3.28 24.54 -13.15
C ALA A 192 4.49 23.66 -13.50
N THR A 193 4.65 22.53 -12.81
CA THR A 193 5.69 21.54 -13.15
C THR A 193 5.42 20.87 -14.49
N PHE A 194 4.16 20.59 -14.83
CA PHE A 194 3.80 20.05 -16.15
C PHE A 194 4.06 21.04 -17.28
N ASP A 195 3.80 22.33 -17.08
CA ASP A 195 4.17 23.38 -18.05
C ASP A 195 5.68 23.39 -18.31
N LEU A 196 6.48 23.39 -17.24
CA LEU A 196 7.94 23.32 -17.33
C LEU A 196 8.42 22.05 -18.06
N ALA A 197 7.85 20.90 -17.70
CA ALA A 197 8.17 19.62 -18.32
C ALA A 197 7.87 19.63 -19.82
N LYS A 198 6.78 20.28 -20.23
CA LYS A 198 6.40 20.42 -21.63
C LYS A 198 7.42 21.22 -22.42
N GLU A 199 7.96 22.28 -21.84
CA GLU A 199 9.02 23.11 -22.46
C GLU A 199 10.32 22.32 -22.68
N TRP A 200 10.62 21.35 -21.80
CA TRP A 200 11.83 20.52 -21.90
C TRP A 200 11.74 19.43 -22.96
N LYS A 201 10.53 19.16 -23.49
CA LYS A 201 10.28 18.29 -24.67
C LYS A 201 10.88 16.88 -24.56
N CYS A 202 10.97 16.33 -23.36
CA CYS A 202 11.33 14.92 -23.20
C CYS A 202 10.17 13.99 -23.62
N PRO A 203 10.43 12.84 -24.25
CA PRO A 203 9.42 11.84 -24.58
C PRO A 203 8.65 11.35 -23.34
N ALA A 204 9.37 11.17 -22.23
CA ALA A 204 8.83 10.81 -20.92
C ALA A 204 9.39 11.75 -19.85
N THR A 205 8.56 12.10 -18.87
CA THR A 205 8.94 12.94 -17.73
C THR A 205 8.64 12.25 -16.42
N VAL A 206 9.64 12.07 -15.57
CA VAL A 206 9.46 11.65 -14.18
C VAL A 206 9.23 12.89 -13.32
N ILE A 207 8.23 12.85 -12.46
CA ILE A 207 8.06 13.81 -11.35
C ILE A 207 8.08 13.00 -10.06
N LEU A 208 8.95 13.41 -9.14
CA LEU A 208 9.08 12.90 -7.79
C LEU A 208 8.63 13.98 -6.80
N GLU A 209 7.93 13.61 -5.74
CA GLU A 209 7.74 14.48 -4.57
C GLU A 209 9.07 14.64 -3.82
N ASP A 210 9.15 15.68 -2.98
CA ASP A 210 10.33 15.99 -2.19
C ASP A 210 10.63 14.97 -1.09
N ASP A 211 9.73 14.02 -0.82
CA ASP A 211 9.86 12.93 0.14
C ASP A 211 9.80 11.53 -0.50
N ALA A 212 10.40 11.42 -1.69
CA ALA A 212 10.55 10.18 -2.43
C ALA A 212 12.02 9.73 -2.53
N ILE A 213 12.32 8.46 -2.28
CA ILE A 213 13.62 7.85 -2.63
C ILE A 213 13.46 6.87 -3.79
N VAL A 214 14.52 6.71 -4.58
CA VAL A 214 14.51 5.89 -5.81
C VAL A 214 15.37 4.63 -5.66
N GLU A 215 15.16 3.62 -6.50
CA GLU A 215 15.97 2.39 -6.54
C GLU A 215 17.27 2.55 -7.36
N GLU A 216 18.23 1.63 -7.23
CA GLU A 216 19.45 1.60 -8.06
C GLU A 216 19.16 1.52 -9.57
N ASN A 217 20.00 2.20 -10.37
CA ASN A 217 19.87 2.34 -11.82
C ASN A 217 18.49 2.89 -12.23
N PHE A 218 18.01 3.87 -11.47
CA PHE A 218 16.65 4.40 -11.59
C PHE A 218 16.28 4.83 -13.02
N PRO A 219 17.06 5.68 -13.73
CA PRO A 219 16.67 6.14 -15.06
C PRO A 219 16.55 4.99 -16.08
N GLN A 220 17.48 4.03 -16.05
CA GLN A 220 17.49 2.89 -16.96
C GLN A 220 16.29 2.00 -16.71
N ARG A 221 15.96 1.74 -15.44
CA ARG A 221 14.80 0.92 -15.07
C ARG A 221 13.49 1.58 -15.40
N VAL A 222 13.36 2.90 -15.24
CA VAL A 222 12.20 3.66 -15.71
C VAL A 222 12.05 3.48 -17.22
N LEU A 223 13.09 3.77 -18.00
CA LEU A 223 13.05 3.67 -19.46
C LEU A 223 12.75 2.26 -19.95
N SER A 224 13.39 1.23 -19.38
CA SER A 224 13.11 -0.17 -19.71
C SER A 224 11.69 -0.59 -19.32
N GLY A 225 11.18 -0.11 -18.18
CA GLY A 225 9.84 -0.41 -17.70
C GLY A 225 8.73 0.18 -18.57
N ILE A 226 8.93 1.40 -19.08
CA ILE A 226 7.93 2.10 -19.93
C ILE A 226 8.12 1.86 -21.43
N ALA A 227 9.21 1.20 -21.85
CA ALA A 227 9.50 0.95 -23.26
C ALA A 227 8.31 0.41 -24.07
N PRO A 228 7.46 -0.52 -23.54
CA PRO A 228 6.32 -1.04 -24.30
C PRO A 228 5.24 -0.02 -24.66
N ILE A 229 5.16 1.12 -23.95
CA ILE A 229 4.12 2.15 -24.14
C ILE A 229 4.70 3.48 -24.64
N LEU A 230 6.01 3.57 -24.84
CA LEU A 230 6.67 4.83 -25.17
C LEU A 230 6.32 5.35 -26.56
N ASP A 231 6.13 4.43 -27.52
CA ASP A 231 5.80 4.76 -28.92
C ASP A 231 4.37 5.34 -29.07
N ASP A 232 3.46 4.98 -28.18
CA ASP A 232 2.08 5.44 -28.15
C ASP A 232 1.85 6.44 -27.00
N SER A 233 2.66 7.50 -27.00
CA SER A 233 2.67 8.50 -25.92
C SER A 233 1.34 9.22 -25.65
N CYS A 234 0.33 9.07 -26.52
CA CYS A 234 -0.97 9.70 -26.36
C CYS A 234 -2.08 8.76 -25.85
N SER A 235 -1.84 7.44 -25.73
CA SER A 235 -2.84 6.50 -25.19
C SER A 235 -2.83 6.35 -23.68
N TRP A 236 -1.86 6.97 -23.01
CA TRP A 236 -1.67 6.91 -21.57
C TRP A 236 -1.28 8.25 -21.00
N SER A 237 -1.61 8.45 -19.72
CA SER A 237 -1.31 9.71 -19.02
C SER A 237 -0.09 9.59 -18.14
N TYR A 238 -0.09 8.62 -17.21
CA TYR A 238 1.05 8.40 -16.33
C TYR A 238 1.23 6.93 -15.91
N VAL A 239 2.46 6.62 -15.51
CA VAL A 239 2.89 5.36 -14.88
C VAL A 239 3.26 5.64 -13.44
N LYS A 240 2.67 4.92 -12.49
CA LYS A 240 3.05 4.96 -11.08
C LYS A 240 4.35 4.20 -10.87
N LEU A 241 5.30 4.84 -10.20
CA LEU A 241 6.56 4.23 -9.76
C LEU A 241 6.53 3.85 -8.28
N PHE A 242 5.48 4.28 -7.57
CA PHE A 242 5.20 3.97 -6.17
C PHE A 242 3.79 3.40 -6.04
N TRP A 243 3.68 2.33 -5.25
CA TRP A 243 2.40 1.78 -4.83
C TRP A 243 2.47 1.14 -3.44
N THR A 244 1.37 1.24 -2.70
CA THR A 244 1.23 0.59 -1.40
C THR A 244 0.05 -0.37 -1.37
N SER A 245 0.26 -1.53 -0.79
CA SER A 245 -0.76 -2.56 -0.55
C SER A 245 -1.81 -2.09 0.46
N TYR A 246 -1.57 -0.98 1.17
CA TYR A 246 -2.60 -0.31 1.97
C TYR A 246 -3.94 -0.19 1.23
N TRP A 247 -3.93 0.17 -0.06
CA TRP A 247 -5.15 0.35 -0.87
C TRP A 247 -5.78 -0.94 -1.39
N SER A 248 -5.19 -2.10 -1.10
CA SER A 248 -5.71 -3.41 -1.49
C SER A 248 -6.28 -4.19 -0.32
N GLY A 249 -6.61 -3.49 0.77
CA GLY A 249 -7.30 -4.06 1.93
C GLY A 249 -8.70 -4.57 1.60
N PHE A 250 -9.28 -5.29 2.57
CA PHE A 250 -10.70 -5.64 2.48
C PHE A 250 -11.55 -4.37 2.62
N GLU A 251 -12.44 -4.17 1.67
CA GLU A 251 -13.41 -3.09 1.66
C GLU A 251 -14.83 -3.66 1.83
N LEU A 252 -15.79 -2.79 2.19
CA LEU A 252 -17.21 -3.16 2.23
C LEU A 252 -17.82 -3.17 0.82
N THR A 253 -17.13 -3.80 -0.13
CA THR A 253 -17.61 -3.98 -1.51
C THR A 253 -18.31 -5.32 -1.67
N PRO A 254 -19.29 -5.45 -2.58
CA PRO A 254 -19.93 -6.74 -2.85
C PRO A 254 -18.93 -7.85 -3.23
N VAL A 255 -17.85 -7.49 -3.93
CA VAL A 255 -16.80 -8.43 -4.34
C VAL A 255 -16.04 -8.98 -3.14
N ASP A 256 -15.57 -8.12 -2.24
CA ASP A 256 -14.82 -8.56 -1.06
C ASP A 256 -15.70 -9.35 -0.09
N ILE A 257 -16.97 -8.94 0.09
CA ILE A 257 -17.94 -9.71 0.88
C ILE A 257 -18.16 -11.10 0.26
N ALA A 258 -18.29 -11.20 -1.07
CA ALA A 258 -18.46 -12.47 -1.76
C ALA A 258 -17.22 -13.38 -1.63
N ILE A 259 -16.01 -12.81 -1.75
CA ILE A 259 -14.75 -13.55 -1.58
C ILE A 259 -14.65 -14.09 -0.15
N ILE A 260 -14.80 -13.25 0.88
CA ILE A 260 -14.73 -13.68 2.28
C ILE A 260 -15.78 -14.74 2.58
N SER A 261 -17.02 -14.50 2.15
CA SER A 261 -18.14 -15.42 2.43
C SER A 261 -17.94 -16.77 1.75
N SER A 262 -17.54 -16.78 0.48
CA SER A 262 -17.33 -18.02 -0.28
C SER A 262 -16.17 -18.85 0.27
N LEU A 263 -15.03 -18.23 0.58
CA LEU A 263 -13.90 -18.91 1.22
C LEU A 263 -14.29 -19.46 2.59
N SER A 264 -15.00 -18.67 3.38
CA SER A 264 -15.37 -19.06 4.75
C SER A 264 -16.37 -20.20 4.78
N ILE A 265 -17.40 -20.14 3.93
CA ILE A 265 -18.37 -21.24 3.76
C ILE A 265 -17.66 -22.51 3.25
N SER A 266 -16.73 -22.37 2.30
CA SER A 266 -15.98 -23.51 1.75
C SER A 266 -15.13 -24.19 2.82
N ILE A 267 -14.45 -23.43 3.67
CA ILE A 267 -13.69 -23.95 4.82
C ILE A 267 -14.63 -24.63 5.83
N GLY A 268 -15.78 -24.03 6.12
CA GLY A 268 -16.82 -24.62 6.95
C GLY A 268 -17.30 -25.98 6.43
N ILE A 269 -17.60 -26.07 5.14
CA ILE A 269 -18.01 -27.31 4.47
C ILE A 269 -16.89 -28.35 4.58
N LEU A 270 -15.66 -27.99 4.23
CA LEU A 270 -14.52 -28.90 4.26
C LEU A 270 -14.25 -29.47 5.66
N ALA A 271 -14.23 -28.61 6.68
CA ALA A 271 -14.07 -29.02 8.08
C ALA A 271 -15.18 -29.99 8.54
N THR A 272 -16.41 -29.73 8.08
CA THR A 272 -17.57 -30.58 8.35
C THR A 272 -17.42 -31.94 7.69
N LEU A 273 -17.06 -31.99 6.41
CA LEU A 273 -16.84 -33.23 5.67
C LEU A 273 -15.73 -34.08 6.31
N ILE A 274 -14.60 -33.47 6.68
CA ILE A 274 -13.50 -34.15 7.39
C ILE A 274 -14.00 -34.73 8.72
N THR A 275 -14.81 -33.97 9.46
CA THR A 275 -15.37 -34.43 10.74
C THR A 275 -16.33 -35.60 10.54
N LEU A 276 -17.23 -35.50 9.58
CA LEU A 276 -18.19 -36.56 9.25
C LEU A 276 -17.48 -37.86 8.85
N GLU A 277 -16.43 -37.76 8.03
CA GLU A 277 -15.64 -38.91 7.60
C GLU A 277 -14.89 -39.57 8.78
N ARG A 278 -14.31 -38.77 9.69
CA ARG A 278 -13.69 -39.29 10.90
C ARG A 278 -14.67 -39.96 11.85
N LEU A 279 -15.89 -39.44 11.96
CA LEU A 279 -16.95 -40.08 12.73
C LEU A 279 -17.39 -41.39 12.05
N ARG A 280 -17.36 -41.44 10.71
CA ARG A 280 -17.79 -42.60 9.89
C ARG A 280 -16.80 -43.74 10.05
N ALA A 281 -15.51 -43.44 9.93
CA ALA A 281 -14.42 -44.38 10.14
C ALA A 281 -14.45 -45.05 11.54
N LYS A 282 -15.04 -44.39 12.56
CA LYS A 282 -15.20 -44.94 13.91
C LYS A 282 -16.41 -45.88 14.09
N GLY A 283 -17.13 -46.23 13.01
CA GLY A 283 -18.18 -47.25 13.02
C GLY A 283 -19.47 -46.88 13.75
N LYS A 284 -19.69 -45.59 14.07
CA LYS A 284 -20.81 -45.18 14.94
C LYS A 284 -22.12 -44.84 14.22
N TYR A 285 -22.19 -44.96 12.89
CA TYR A 285 -23.27 -44.38 12.06
C TYR A 285 -24.61 -45.14 12.02
N ASN A 286 -24.69 -46.37 12.52
CA ASN A 286 -25.84 -47.25 12.26
C ASN A 286 -27.01 -47.17 13.28
N THR A 287 -27.09 -46.14 14.12
CA THR A 287 -28.23 -45.99 15.06
C THR A 287 -29.00 -44.67 14.86
N PRO A 288 -30.35 -44.66 14.89
CA PRO A 288 -31.16 -43.46 14.66
C PRO A 288 -30.85 -42.31 15.65
N MET A 289 -30.56 -42.65 16.91
CA MET A 289 -30.20 -41.69 17.96
C MET A 289 -28.82 -41.03 17.74
N TYR A 290 -27.99 -41.61 16.87
CA TYR A 290 -26.70 -41.05 16.46
C TYR A 290 -26.86 -39.98 15.37
N SER A 291 -27.97 -40.01 14.61
CA SER A 291 -28.26 -39.07 13.51
C SER A 291 -28.34 -37.62 14.00
N ASP A 292 -29.14 -37.35 15.03
CA ASP A 292 -29.32 -35.99 15.55
C ASP A 292 -28.05 -35.42 16.17
N ARG A 293 -27.29 -36.26 16.88
CA ARG A 293 -26.01 -35.85 17.49
C ARG A 293 -24.97 -35.52 16.43
N VAL A 294 -24.86 -36.33 15.38
CA VAL A 294 -23.95 -36.07 14.25
C VAL A 294 -24.35 -34.79 13.54
N ARG A 295 -25.66 -34.57 13.30
CA ARG A 295 -26.17 -33.35 12.68
C ARG A 295 -25.82 -32.11 13.51
N ASN A 296 -26.02 -32.16 14.83
CA ASN A 296 -25.67 -31.05 15.72
C ASN A 296 -24.16 -30.77 15.73
N VAL A 297 -23.33 -31.82 15.81
CA VAL A 297 -21.86 -31.66 15.73
C VAL A 297 -21.44 -31.07 14.39
N ALA A 298 -22.01 -31.56 13.28
CA ALA A 298 -21.73 -31.03 11.94
C ALA A 298 -22.13 -29.56 11.83
N ALA A 299 -23.31 -29.17 12.32
CA ALA A 299 -23.75 -27.77 12.32
C ALA A 299 -22.84 -26.87 13.16
N ILE A 300 -22.43 -27.33 14.35
CA ILE A 300 -21.49 -26.60 15.22
C ILE A 300 -20.12 -26.44 14.54
N VAL A 301 -19.58 -27.52 13.96
CA VAL A 301 -18.27 -27.48 13.27
C VAL A 301 -18.33 -26.57 12.05
N PHE A 302 -19.40 -26.66 11.26
CA PHE A 302 -19.64 -25.80 10.10
C PHE A 302 -19.66 -24.32 10.51
N GLY A 303 -20.55 -23.96 11.44
CA GLY A 303 -20.70 -22.58 11.89
C GLY A 303 -19.43 -22.04 12.53
N TYR A 304 -18.80 -22.80 13.42
CA TYR A 304 -17.57 -22.41 14.09
C TYR A 304 -16.41 -22.20 13.11
N SER A 305 -16.16 -23.16 12.21
CA SER A 305 -15.05 -23.08 11.27
C SER A 305 -15.26 -21.95 10.25
N SER A 306 -16.50 -21.72 9.82
CA SER A 306 -16.84 -20.59 8.94
C SER A 306 -16.53 -19.26 9.62
N VAL A 307 -17.02 -19.06 10.85
CA VAL A 307 -16.74 -17.82 11.61
C VAL A 307 -15.25 -17.67 11.89
N LEU A 308 -14.57 -18.73 12.33
CA LEU A 308 -13.13 -18.70 12.58
C LEU A 308 -12.37 -18.30 11.31
N SER A 309 -12.74 -18.83 10.15
CA SER A 309 -12.09 -18.48 8.88
C SER A 309 -12.30 -17.01 8.50
N VAL A 310 -13.49 -16.43 8.73
CA VAL A 310 -13.71 -14.98 8.56
C VAL A 310 -12.74 -14.20 9.43
N VAL A 311 -12.67 -14.53 10.73
CA VAL A 311 -11.79 -13.82 11.67
C VAL A 311 -10.32 -13.97 11.23
N VAL A 312 -9.88 -15.17 10.84
CA VAL A 312 -8.52 -15.41 10.36
C VAL A 312 -8.21 -14.59 9.10
N LEU A 313 -9.08 -14.59 8.09
CA LEU A 313 -8.88 -13.83 6.85
C LEU A 313 -8.77 -12.33 7.14
N LEU A 314 -9.65 -11.79 7.99
CA LEU A 314 -9.61 -10.39 8.40
C LEU A 314 -8.37 -10.06 9.25
N SER A 315 -7.93 -10.98 10.10
CA SER A 315 -6.75 -10.80 10.97
C SER A 315 -5.45 -10.82 10.18
N VAL A 316 -5.36 -11.62 9.13
CA VAL A 316 -4.19 -11.64 8.24
C VAL A 316 -4.19 -10.40 7.34
N GLY A 317 -5.37 -9.93 6.91
CA GLY A 317 -5.51 -8.81 6.00
C GLY A 317 -5.38 -9.23 4.53
N LYS A 318 -6.10 -8.53 3.64
CA LYS A 318 -6.19 -8.92 2.22
C LYS A 318 -4.84 -8.96 1.54
N GLN A 319 -4.06 -7.93 1.83
CA GLN A 319 -2.70 -7.70 1.36
C GLN A 319 -1.77 -8.89 1.61
N ASN A 320 -1.82 -9.45 2.80
CA ASN A 320 -0.84 -10.46 3.20
C ASN A 320 -1.16 -11.81 2.56
N TRP A 321 -2.44 -12.19 2.46
CA TRP A 321 -2.78 -13.44 1.79
C TRP A 321 -2.65 -13.36 0.28
N THR A 322 -2.94 -12.21 -0.35
CA THR A 322 -2.70 -12.04 -1.80
C THR A 322 -1.23 -12.20 -2.13
N ASN A 323 -0.35 -11.64 -1.30
CA ASN A 323 1.09 -11.71 -1.52
C ASN A 323 1.66 -13.12 -1.28
N MET A 324 1.01 -13.92 -0.42
CA MET A 324 1.36 -15.33 -0.21
C MET A 324 0.84 -16.26 -1.32
N LEU A 325 -0.38 -16.01 -1.82
CA LEU A 325 -1.04 -16.91 -2.77
C LEU A 325 -0.76 -16.58 -4.24
N PHE A 326 -0.48 -15.31 -4.53
CA PHE A 326 -0.25 -14.84 -5.88
C PHE A 326 1.14 -14.21 -5.98
N ALA A 327 1.84 -14.48 -7.08
CA ALA A 327 3.02 -13.71 -7.41
C ALA A 327 2.57 -12.27 -7.69
N GLU A 328 3.19 -11.30 -7.02
CA GLU A 328 3.06 -9.89 -7.38
C GLU A 328 3.32 -9.75 -8.89
N PRO A 329 2.51 -8.96 -9.61
CA PRO A 329 2.77 -8.72 -11.02
C PRO A 329 4.19 -8.18 -11.20
N VAL A 330 4.80 -8.48 -12.35
CA VAL A 330 6.15 -8.00 -12.69
C VAL A 330 6.06 -7.28 -14.03
N GLY A 331 6.73 -6.13 -14.10
CA GLY A 331 6.71 -5.26 -15.26
C GLY A 331 5.60 -4.22 -15.19
N LEU A 332 5.18 -3.76 -16.36
CA LEU A 332 4.19 -2.70 -16.52
C LEU A 332 2.78 -3.31 -16.54
N VAL A 333 1.93 -2.91 -15.60
CA VAL A 333 0.54 -3.36 -15.52
C VAL A 333 -0.42 -2.18 -15.62
N GLU A 334 -1.54 -2.38 -16.29
CA GLU A 334 -2.61 -1.38 -16.29
C GLU A 334 -3.15 -1.25 -14.85
N SER A 335 -3.23 -0.03 -14.36
CA SER A 335 -3.64 0.28 -13.00
C SER A 335 -4.94 1.06 -13.02
N HIS A 336 -5.64 1.07 -11.89
CA HIS A 336 -6.81 1.91 -11.71
C HIS A 336 -6.46 3.12 -10.87
N ALA A 337 -7.18 4.21 -11.14
CA ALA A 337 -6.97 5.50 -10.53
C ALA A 337 -7.09 5.34 -9.00
N ARG A 338 -5.98 5.57 -8.30
CA ARG A 338 -5.81 5.42 -6.84
C ARG A 338 -4.79 6.46 -6.40
N ALA A 339 -5.08 7.07 -5.26
CA ALA A 339 -4.48 8.31 -4.80
C ALA A 339 -3.02 8.14 -4.29
N ALA A 340 -2.03 8.50 -5.11
CA ALA A 340 -0.64 8.82 -4.71
C ALA A 340 0.17 9.45 -5.85
N ALA A 341 0.83 10.56 -5.57
CA ALA A 341 1.65 11.32 -6.52
C ALA A 341 3.17 11.28 -6.22
N VAL A 342 3.60 10.44 -5.27
CA VAL A 342 5.00 10.32 -4.78
C VAL A 342 6.05 10.22 -5.89
N GLY A 343 5.79 9.39 -6.90
CA GLY A 343 6.70 9.21 -8.02
C GLY A 343 5.98 8.65 -9.23
N GLN A 344 5.97 9.41 -10.32
CA GLN A 344 5.21 9.08 -11.52
C GLN A 344 5.97 9.46 -12.79
N VAL A 345 5.79 8.67 -13.84
CA VAL A 345 6.24 9.00 -15.21
C VAL A 345 5.04 9.51 -15.98
N TYR A 346 5.17 10.63 -16.67
CA TYR A 346 4.13 11.24 -17.49
C TYR A 346 4.49 11.16 -18.96
N SER A 347 3.46 10.95 -19.77
CA SER A 347 3.60 10.99 -21.22
C SER A 347 3.69 12.43 -21.71
N SER A 348 4.48 12.69 -22.74
CA SER A 348 4.64 14.04 -23.29
C SER A 348 3.35 14.64 -23.88
N CYS A 349 2.38 13.79 -24.27
CA CYS A 349 1.06 14.20 -24.72
C CYS A 349 0.18 14.67 -23.56
N ALA A 350 0.26 14.03 -22.39
CA ALA A 350 -0.60 14.32 -21.25
C ALA A 350 -0.21 15.59 -20.47
N LEU A 351 1.05 16.01 -20.54
CA LEU A 351 1.55 17.16 -19.75
C LEU A 351 0.69 18.42 -19.88
N ALA A 352 0.44 18.90 -21.10
CA ALA A 352 -0.30 20.15 -21.30
C ALA A 352 -1.79 20.03 -20.92
N PRO A 353 -2.55 19.02 -21.39
CA PRO A 353 -3.95 18.84 -20.97
C PRO A 353 -4.11 18.60 -19.46
N MET A 354 -3.18 17.87 -18.82
CA MET A 354 -3.20 17.70 -17.36
C MET A 354 -2.92 19.01 -16.64
N ALA A 355 -1.98 19.81 -17.11
CA ALA A 355 -1.72 21.14 -16.56
C ALA A 355 -2.97 22.02 -16.65
N ASP A 356 -3.61 22.08 -17.82
CA ASP A 356 -4.84 22.84 -18.05
C ASP A 356 -5.94 22.41 -17.08
N PHE A 357 -6.19 21.10 -16.98
CA PHE A 357 -7.18 20.54 -16.06
C PHE A 357 -6.88 20.90 -14.59
N LEU A 358 -5.63 20.75 -14.15
CA LEU A 358 -5.26 21.08 -12.77
C LEU A 358 -5.41 22.57 -12.48
N TYR A 359 -5.06 23.47 -13.40
CA TYR A 359 -5.27 24.90 -13.20
C TYR A 359 -6.75 25.25 -13.08
N GLU A 360 -7.62 24.62 -13.88
CA GLU A 360 -9.07 24.82 -13.83
C GLU A 360 -9.68 24.39 -12.49
N HIS A 361 -9.12 23.34 -11.87
CA HIS A 361 -9.60 22.76 -10.62
C HIS A 361 -8.71 23.11 -9.41
N ALA A 362 -7.78 24.06 -9.55
CA ALA A 362 -6.78 24.34 -8.52
C ALA A 362 -7.37 24.92 -7.22
N LEU A 363 -8.55 25.53 -7.31
CA LEU A 363 -9.26 26.08 -6.17
C LEU A 363 -10.29 25.11 -5.58
N ASP A 364 -10.47 23.94 -6.18
CA ASP A 364 -11.37 22.94 -5.65
C ASP A 364 -10.90 22.44 -4.29
N ASP A 365 -11.85 22.10 -3.42
CA ASP A 365 -11.54 21.52 -2.11
C ASP A 365 -11.20 20.03 -2.23
N ARG A 366 -10.25 19.70 -3.11
CA ARG A 366 -9.83 18.33 -3.42
C ARG A 366 -8.30 18.22 -3.48
N PRO A 367 -7.73 17.18 -2.85
CA PRO A 367 -6.34 16.80 -3.05
C PRO A 367 -5.97 16.51 -4.52
N VAL A 368 -4.76 16.92 -4.93
CA VAL A 368 -4.25 16.75 -6.30
C VAL A 368 -4.24 15.28 -6.77
N ASP A 369 -3.98 14.34 -5.87
CA ASP A 369 -3.98 12.90 -6.14
C ASP A 369 -5.39 12.38 -6.50
N LEU A 370 -6.45 13.04 -6.05
CA LEU A 370 -7.81 12.78 -6.47
C LEU A 370 -8.15 13.47 -7.80
N LEU A 371 -7.64 14.68 -8.03
CA LEU A 371 -7.82 15.41 -9.30
C LEU A 371 -7.16 14.66 -10.47
N PHE A 372 -6.06 13.95 -10.23
CA PHE A 372 -5.52 13.04 -11.24
C PHE A 372 -6.51 11.95 -11.62
N ASN A 373 -7.23 11.36 -10.67
CA ASN A 373 -8.24 10.35 -10.99
C ASN A 373 -9.39 10.97 -11.79
N ASP A 374 -9.86 12.16 -11.40
CA ASP A 374 -10.93 12.85 -12.11
C ASP A 374 -10.52 13.19 -13.57
N TYR A 375 -9.26 13.59 -13.78
CA TYR A 375 -8.71 13.81 -15.12
C TYR A 375 -8.71 12.51 -15.96
N ILE A 376 -8.26 11.41 -15.37
CA ILE A 376 -8.22 10.10 -16.03
C ILE A 376 -9.64 9.64 -16.41
N ASP A 377 -10.59 9.77 -15.50
CA ASP A 377 -11.99 9.44 -15.74
C ASP A 377 -12.60 10.31 -16.85
N SER A 378 -12.26 11.61 -16.88
CA SER A 378 -12.78 12.55 -17.89
C SER A 378 -12.23 12.32 -19.31
N THR A 379 -10.99 11.84 -19.41
CA THR A 379 -10.30 11.65 -20.70
C THR A 379 -10.38 10.21 -21.22
N GLY A 380 -10.69 9.25 -20.35
CA GLY A 380 -10.60 7.81 -20.65
C GLY A 380 -9.17 7.34 -20.91
N SER A 381 -8.16 8.11 -20.50
CA SER A 381 -6.75 7.79 -20.69
C SER A 381 -6.34 6.60 -19.81
N LYS A 382 -5.37 5.82 -20.28
CA LYS A 382 -4.83 4.72 -19.46
C LYS A 382 -3.83 5.22 -18.43
N ILE A 383 -3.77 4.52 -17.31
CA ILE A 383 -2.69 4.64 -16.34
C ILE A 383 -2.08 3.26 -16.11
N TYR A 384 -0.78 3.27 -15.81
CA TYR A 384 -0.04 2.05 -15.53
C TYR A 384 0.65 2.13 -14.18
N GLU A 385 1.16 0.99 -13.75
CA GLU A 385 1.98 0.83 -12.55
C GLU A 385 3.15 -0.09 -12.89
N LEU A 386 4.33 0.25 -12.40
CA LEU A 386 5.54 -0.50 -12.67
C LEU A 386 5.94 -1.33 -11.45
N HIS A 387 6.00 -2.65 -11.62
CA HIS A 387 6.40 -3.59 -10.57
C HIS A 387 7.75 -4.27 -10.89
N PRO A 388 8.65 -4.42 -9.91
CA PRO A 388 8.57 -3.82 -8.57
C PRO A 388 8.64 -2.29 -8.65
N ASN A 389 8.08 -1.63 -7.65
CA ASN A 389 8.08 -0.18 -7.52
C ASN A 389 9.50 0.35 -7.47
N LEU A 390 9.77 1.39 -8.25
CA LEU A 390 11.09 2.02 -8.33
C LEU A 390 11.26 3.20 -7.36
N VAL A 391 10.18 3.58 -6.67
CA VAL A 391 10.12 4.70 -5.73
C VAL A 391 9.53 4.23 -4.40
N GLN A 392 10.02 4.82 -3.32
CA GLN A 392 9.55 4.66 -1.95
C GLN A 392 9.28 6.03 -1.33
N HIS A 393 8.13 6.16 -0.68
CA HIS A 393 7.76 7.35 0.09
C HIS A 393 8.41 7.33 1.48
N ILE A 394 9.13 8.39 1.84
CA ILE A 394 9.83 8.53 3.13
C ILE A 394 9.23 9.63 4.03
N GLY A 395 8.17 10.30 3.58
CA GLY A 395 7.51 11.39 4.29
C GLY A 395 6.81 10.93 5.56
N LEU A 396 7.52 10.96 6.69
CA LEU A 396 6.95 10.73 8.02
C LEU A 396 6.11 11.94 8.47
N TYR A 397 6.52 13.14 8.07
CA TYR A 397 5.82 14.39 8.38
C TYR A 397 5.20 14.99 7.11
N SER A 398 3.87 14.92 7.03
CA SER A 398 3.11 15.57 5.96
C SER A 398 2.97 17.07 6.24
N SER A 399 2.90 17.86 5.17
CA SER A 399 2.54 19.29 5.21
C SER A 399 1.14 19.55 5.78
N GLY A 400 0.26 18.54 5.80
CA GLY A 400 -1.06 18.63 6.41
C GLY A 400 -1.10 18.25 7.90
N LYS A 401 -2.32 18.12 8.46
CA LYS A 401 -2.52 17.56 9.81
C LYS A 401 -2.23 16.05 9.90
N LYS A 402 -1.89 15.41 8.78
CA LYS A 402 -1.69 13.97 8.66
C LYS A 402 -0.27 13.58 9.08
N ASN A 403 -0.12 12.34 9.52
CA ASN A 403 1.13 11.62 9.74
C ASN A 403 2.19 12.17 10.72
N LYS A 404 2.13 13.40 11.26
CA LYS A 404 2.90 14.00 12.39
C LYS A 404 3.87 13.09 13.22
N GLY A 405 4.85 12.42 12.61
CA GLY A 405 5.73 11.46 13.30
C GLY A 405 5.18 10.03 13.48
N ASN A 406 3.98 9.70 13.01
CA ASN A 406 3.38 8.37 13.16
C ASN A 406 3.59 7.51 11.90
N ALA A 407 4.57 6.59 11.93
CA ALA A 407 4.93 5.79 10.77
C ALA A 407 3.91 4.70 10.40
N HIS A 408 2.95 4.35 11.28
CA HIS A 408 1.82 3.48 10.93
C HIS A 408 0.90 4.12 9.88
N ALA A 409 0.80 5.45 9.91
CA ALA A 409 -0.02 6.18 8.94
C ALA A 409 0.79 6.53 7.66
N MET A 410 2.11 6.28 7.68
CA MET A 410 2.97 6.43 6.51
C MET A 410 2.77 5.25 5.56
N LYS A 411 2.35 5.58 4.34
CA LYS A 411 2.23 4.63 3.25
C LYS A 411 3.64 4.32 2.74
N VAL A 412 4.03 3.04 2.76
CA VAL A 412 5.30 2.56 2.23
C VAL A 412 5.07 1.69 1.01
N SER A 413 6.06 1.64 0.13
CA SER A 413 6.00 0.83 -1.08
C SER A 413 6.03 -0.64 -0.70
N SER A 414 5.15 -1.44 -1.30
CA SER A 414 5.07 -2.88 -0.95
C SER A 414 6.11 -3.74 -1.65
N THR A 415 6.71 -3.23 -2.73
CA THR A 415 7.60 -4.00 -3.60
C THR A 415 8.96 -3.34 -3.81
N PHE A 416 9.20 -2.16 -3.22
CA PHE A 416 10.47 -1.47 -3.32
C PHE A 416 11.59 -2.29 -2.69
N LYS A 417 12.71 -2.39 -3.40
CA LYS A 417 13.94 -3.03 -2.93
C LYS A 417 15.00 -1.93 -2.81
N GLY A 418 15.74 -1.91 -1.70
CA GLY A 418 16.75 -0.88 -1.46
C GLY A 418 16.32 0.20 -0.46
N ASP A 419 15.53 -0.16 0.55
CA ASP A 419 15.23 0.68 1.72
C ASP A 419 16.44 0.81 2.67
N SER A 420 17.66 0.69 2.13
CA SER A 420 18.86 1.00 2.89
C SER A 420 18.80 2.46 3.28
N VAL A 421 18.81 2.69 4.58
CA VAL A 421 18.89 4.02 5.16
C VAL A 421 20.23 4.69 4.80
N GLN A 422 21.24 3.89 4.43
CA GLN A 422 22.56 4.34 4.03
C GLN A 422 22.75 4.26 2.51
N LEU A 423 23.45 5.27 1.98
CA LEU A 423 23.87 5.44 0.58
C LEU A 423 25.25 4.87 0.29
#